data_AF-A0A5E4R487-F1
#
_entry.id   AF-A0A5E4R487-F1
#
_cell.length_a   1.000
_cell.length_b   1.000
_cell.length_c   1.000
_cell.angle_alpha   90.00
_cell.angle_beta   90.00
_cell.angle_gamma   90.00
#
_symmetry.space_group_name_H-M   'P 1'
#
loop_
_entity.id
_entity.type
_entity.pdbx_description
1 polymer ?
#
loop_
_entity_poly.entity_id
_entity_poly.type
_entity_poly.pdbx_seq_one_letter_code
_entity_poly.pdbx_strand_id
1 'polypeptide(L)'
;MKLILVLTVTIKLAIVSATDTEWWKTALIYQIYPRSFKDSDGDGIGDLTGIKEKLPYLKSTGVDGIWLSPIYLSPMRDFGYDITDYKQIAPEYGTMKDFQELLKEARKLGLRVILDFVPNHTSNESDWFIRSARREPGYEDFYVWADGIVDPERPGEVLPPSNWMSHFRKSMWEYHPGRGQYYLHQFAIGQPDLNYRSQRVQAEMKGVLRFWLDLGVSGFRVDVINLLYEVDPKNYGGVFPDEPLSGNSDTDPDDHDHYHHIYTQDLDETYEVAYDWREVLNEYTEKHGEYKMILSEAYTSVLNTIRFYGNESRDGTIPFNFIFLGEINKNSTARDIKTTVDKWMTYMPHNKVANWVGEEIGMTDGHVSWEDTKDPQACNTDDPINYWKKSRDPNRTPYHWDSSVFAGFTCGVAPWLPVADNYKEINLQAQLRTRRSHFNEYWPIQKTF
;
A
#
# COMPACT_ATOMS: atom_id res chain seq x y z
N MET A 1 -41.57 -7.56 -67.73
CA MET A 1 -40.46 -6.85 -67.06
C MET A 1 -40.59 -7.10 -65.56
N LYS A 2 -39.78 -7.99 -64.99
CA LYS A 2 -39.77 -8.29 -63.54
C LYS A 2 -38.84 -7.29 -62.86
N LEU A 3 -39.35 -6.50 -61.91
CA LEU A 3 -38.53 -5.72 -60.99
C LEU A 3 -38.54 -6.48 -59.65
N ILE A 4 -37.42 -7.11 -59.32
CA ILE A 4 -37.18 -7.70 -57.99
C ILE A 4 -36.46 -6.62 -57.19
N LEU A 5 -37.15 -6.04 -56.21
CA LEU A 5 -36.58 -5.11 -55.25
C LEU A 5 -35.88 -5.95 -54.16
N VAL A 6 -34.55 -6.01 -54.19
CA VAL A 6 -33.76 -6.63 -53.12
C VAL A 6 -33.60 -5.60 -52.01
N LEU A 7 -34.29 -5.81 -50.89
CA LEU A 7 -34.14 -5.00 -49.69
C LEU A 7 -32.93 -5.53 -48.89
N THR A 8 -31.77 -4.91 -49.02
CA THR A 8 -30.62 -5.16 -48.14
C THR A 8 -30.89 -4.54 -46.77
N VAL A 9 -31.21 -5.39 -45.79
CA VAL A 9 -31.25 -5.01 -44.37
C VAL A 9 -29.82 -5.03 -43.83
N THR A 10 -29.21 -3.85 -43.70
CA THR A 10 -27.92 -3.70 -43.03
C THR A 10 -28.16 -3.73 -41.52
N ILE A 11 -28.00 -4.89 -40.89
CA ILE A 11 -27.98 -4.99 -39.43
C ILE A 11 -26.65 -4.35 -38.95
N LYS A 12 -26.71 -3.12 -38.45
CA LYS A 12 -25.64 -2.59 -37.61
C LYS A 12 -25.69 -3.39 -36.30
N LEU A 13 -24.82 -4.38 -36.13
CA LEU A 13 -24.47 -4.86 -34.79
C LEU A 13 -23.87 -3.65 -34.06
N ALA A 14 -24.66 -3.01 -33.19
CA ALA A 14 -24.08 -2.23 -32.12
C ALA A 14 -23.33 -3.25 -31.26
N ILE A 15 -21.99 -3.20 -31.28
CA ILE A 15 -21.20 -3.83 -30.23
C ILE A 15 -21.55 -3.05 -28.97
N VAL A 16 -22.54 -3.55 -28.22
CA VAL A 16 -22.71 -3.12 -26.83
C VAL A 16 -21.48 -3.67 -26.13
N SER A 17 -20.46 -2.82 -25.97
CA SER A 17 -19.40 -3.09 -25.02
C SER A 17 -20.11 -3.22 -23.67
N ALA A 18 -20.20 -4.43 -23.13
CA ALA A 18 -20.73 -4.61 -21.80
C ALA A 18 -19.85 -3.79 -20.86
N THR A 19 -20.42 -2.77 -20.23
CA THR A 19 -19.73 -1.95 -19.24
C THR A 19 -19.52 -2.80 -18.00
N ASP A 20 -18.28 -3.00 -17.60
CA ASP A 20 -17.92 -3.80 -16.44
C ASP A 20 -17.64 -2.87 -15.25
N THR A 21 -18.66 -2.11 -14.84
CA THR A 21 -18.56 -1.07 -13.81
C THR A 21 -18.88 -1.56 -12.40
N GLU A 22 -19.29 -2.83 -12.27
CA GLU A 22 -19.83 -3.38 -11.03
C GLU A 22 -18.96 -4.53 -10.47
N TRP A 23 -17.96 -5.02 -11.23
CA TRP A 23 -17.11 -6.15 -10.85
C TRP A 23 -16.53 -6.04 -9.44
N TRP A 24 -16.16 -4.83 -9.03
CA TRP A 24 -15.48 -4.53 -7.79
C TRP A 24 -16.33 -4.82 -6.53
N LYS A 25 -17.66 -4.87 -6.67
CA LYS A 25 -18.58 -5.04 -5.53
C LYS A 25 -18.57 -6.44 -4.94
N THR A 26 -18.15 -7.42 -5.73
CA THR A 26 -18.06 -8.85 -5.36
C THR A 26 -16.66 -9.40 -5.64
N ALA A 27 -15.70 -8.54 -5.94
CA ALA A 27 -14.39 -8.96 -6.42
C ALA A 27 -13.57 -9.66 -5.32
N LEU A 28 -12.91 -10.74 -5.70
CA LEU A 28 -11.84 -11.34 -4.93
C LEU A 28 -10.50 -10.74 -5.39
N ILE A 29 -9.88 -9.93 -4.53
CA ILE A 29 -8.58 -9.31 -4.78
C ILE A 29 -7.49 -10.04 -3.99
N TYR A 30 -6.43 -10.46 -4.65
CA TYR A 30 -5.29 -11.14 -4.03
C TYR A 30 -4.09 -10.19 -3.93
N GLN A 31 -3.65 -9.87 -2.72
CA GLN A 31 -2.42 -9.11 -2.52
C GLN A 31 -1.22 -10.00 -2.81
N ILE A 32 -0.29 -9.50 -3.62
CA ILE A 32 0.99 -10.13 -3.90
C ILE A 32 2.07 -9.20 -3.34
N TYR A 33 2.90 -9.74 -2.45
CA TYR A 33 4.16 -9.12 -2.05
C TYR A 33 5.27 -9.60 -3.03
N PRO A 34 5.67 -8.80 -4.04
CA PRO A 34 6.42 -9.30 -5.20
C PRO A 34 7.70 -10.02 -4.83
N ARG A 35 8.49 -9.42 -3.93
CA ARG A 35 9.79 -9.90 -3.45
C ARG A 35 9.77 -11.32 -2.88
N SER A 36 8.61 -11.82 -2.44
CA SER A 36 8.46 -13.12 -1.78
C SER A 36 7.48 -14.06 -2.47
N PHE A 37 6.89 -13.65 -3.61
CA PHE A 37 5.89 -14.48 -4.25
C PHE A 37 6.51 -15.58 -5.12
N LYS A 38 7.32 -15.21 -6.12
CA LYS A 38 7.98 -16.17 -6.99
C LYS A 38 9.21 -15.55 -7.66
N ASP A 39 10.36 -16.16 -7.47
CA ASP A 39 11.61 -15.86 -8.17
C ASP A 39 11.70 -16.74 -9.43
N SER A 40 11.96 -16.11 -10.58
CA SER A 40 12.09 -16.74 -11.90
C SER A 40 13.51 -16.81 -12.45
N ASP A 41 14.47 -16.06 -11.91
CA ASP A 41 15.85 -15.99 -12.44
C ASP A 41 16.93 -16.53 -11.47
N GLY A 42 16.53 -16.85 -10.24
CA GLY A 42 17.36 -17.54 -9.27
C GLY A 42 18.22 -16.62 -8.41
N ASP A 43 17.95 -15.32 -8.37
CA ASP A 43 18.67 -14.34 -7.55
C ASP A 43 18.21 -14.28 -6.07
N GLY A 44 17.18 -15.03 -5.72
CA GLY A 44 16.60 -15.10 -4.38
C GLY A 44 15.54 -14.03 -4.10
N ILE A 45 15.12 -13.26 -5.10
CA ILE A 45 14.12 -12.19 -5.02
C ILE A 45 12.98 -12.51 -6.00
N GLY A 46 11.74 -12.36 -5.54
CA GLY A 46 10.58 -12.55 -6.38
C GLY A 46 10.39 -11.40 -7.36
N ASP A 47 9.98 -11.72 -8.59
CA ASP A 47 10.00 -10.79 -9.72
C ASP A 47 8.68 -10.82 -10.55
N LEU A 48 8.52 -9.86 -11.47
CA LEU A 48 7.32 -9.73 -12.30
C LEU A 48 7.09 -10.93 -13.24
N THR A 49 8.16 -11.57 -13.71
CA THR A 49 8.06 -12.78 -14.55
C THR A 49 7.58 -13.96 -13.72
N GLY A 50 8.09 -14.12 -12.50
CA GLY A 50 7.60 -15.10 -11.54
C GLY A 50 6.11 -14.92 -11.22
N ILE A 51 5.64 -13.68 -11.03
CA ILE A 51 4.20 -13.41 -10.87
C ILE A 51 3.42 -13.81 -12.13
N LYS A 52 3.90 -13.41 -13.32
CA LYS A 52 3.28 -13.73 -14.62
C LYS A 52 3.08 -15.23 -14.81
N GLU A 53 4.08 -16.05 -14.45
CA GLU A 53 4.01 -17.51 -14.51
C GLU A 53 2.91 -18.12 -13.62
N LYS A 54 2.52 -17.42 -12.56
CA LYS A 54 1.55 -17.90 -11.57
C LYS A 54 0.15 -17.33 -11.75
N LEU A 55 -0.06 -16.40 -12.69
CA LEU A 55 -1.40 -15.89 -13.01
C LEU A 55 -2.41 -17.00 -13.38
N PRO A 56 -2.07 -18.07 -14.12
CA PRO A 56 -3.01 -19.16 -14.37
C PRO A 56 -3.48 -19.86 -13.10
N TYR A 57 -2.60 -20.01 -12.11
CA TYR A 57 -2.95 -20.54 -10.80
C TYR A 57 -3.95 -19.61 -10.10
N LEU A 58 -3.65 -18.31 -10.01
CA LEU A 58 -4.56 -17.33 -9.39
C LEU A 58 -5.90 -17.27 -10.12
N LYS A 59 -5.93 -17.36 -11.45
CA LYS A 59 -7.21 -17.41 -12.17
C LYS A 59 -8.02 -18.66 -11.81
N SER A 60 -7.37 -19.80 -11.61
CA SER A 60 -8.05 -21.06 -11.26
C SER A 60 -8.73 -21.01 -9.89
N THR A 61 -8.25 -20.16 -8.97
CA THR A 61 -8.85 -19.97 -7.65
C THR A 61 -10.12 -19.12 -7.67
N GLY A 62 -10.38 -18.41 -8.77
CA GLY A 62 -11.53 -17.52 -8.91
C GLY A 62 -11.25 -16.07 -8.55
N VAL A 63 -9.99 -15.71 -8.28
CA VAL A 63 -9.58 -14.32 -8.09
C VAL A 63 -9.93 -13.47 -9.33
N ASP A 64 -10.42 -12.25 -9.09
CA ASP A 64 -10.79 -11.27 -10.11
C ASP A 64 -9.68 -10.27 -10.41
N GLY A 65 -8.80 -10.03 -9.44
CA GLY A 65 -7.67 -9.12 -9.60
C GLY A 65 -6.56 -9.39 -8.60
N ILE A 66 -5.35 -8.98 -9.00
CA ILE A 66 -4.18 -8.96 -8.13
C ILE A 66 -3.88 -7.52 -7.74
N TRP A 67 -3.47 -7.31 -6.50
CA TRP A 67 -2.89 -6.06 -6.04
C TRP A 67 -1.41 -6.31 -5.71
N LEU A 68 -0.52 -5.55 -6.34
CA LEU A 68 0.92 -5.64 -6.09
C LEU A 68 1.33 -4.59 -5.06
N SER A 69 2.02 -5.00 -3.99
CA SER A 69 2.86 -4.07 -3.20
C SER A 69 3.87 -3.36 -4.12
N PRO A 70 4.47 -2.23 -3.70
CA PRO A 70 5.21 -1.34 -4.59
C PRO A 70 6.28 -2.04 -5.44
N ILE A 71 6.24 -1.78 -6.74
CA ILE A 71 7.19 -2.30 -7.75
C ILE A 71 8.04 -1.19 -8.38
N TYR A 72 7.93 0.03 -7.85
CA TYR A 72 8.57 1.21 -8.41
C TYR A 72 10.07 1.25 -8.08
N LEU A 73 10.82 2.02 -8.85
CA LEU A 73 12.24 2.24 -8.57
C LEU A 73 12.42 2.80 -7.15
N SER A 74 13.16 2.08 -6.33
CA SER A 74 13.40 2.35 -4.91
C SER A 74 14.79 1.83 -4.52
N PRO A 75 15.47 2.44 -3.51
CA PRO A 75 16.69 1.91 -2.92
C PRO A 75 16.44 0.72 -1.97
N MET A 76 15.18 0.32 -1.79
CA MET A 76 14.73 -0.85 -1.02
C MET A 76 15.03 -0.79 0.48
N ARG A 77 15.13 0.41 1.05
CA ARG A 77 15.30 0.58 2.51
C ARG A 77 14.03 0.23 3.28
N ASP A 78 12.87 0.43 2.66
CA ASP A 78 11.57 -0.04 3.15
C ASP A 78 10.90 -0.92 2.07
N PHE A 79 11.72 -1.70 1.37
CA PHE A 79 11.30 -2.71 0.38
C PHE A 79 10.26 -2.23 -0.65
N GLY A 80 10.45 -1.02 -1.17
CA GLY A 80 9.67 -0.47 -2.27
C GLY A 80 8.79 0.72 -1.88
N TYR A 81 8.56 0.96 -0.59
CA TYR A 81 7.77 2.12 -0.13
C TYR A 81 8.59 3.42 -0.13
N ASP A 82 9.92 3.35 -0.16
CA ASP A 82 10.84 4.47 -0.36
C ASP A 82 11.11 4.74 -1.86
N ILE A 83 10.17 5.36 -2.56
CA ILE A 83 10.18 5.46 -4.03
C ILE A 83 11.08 6.59 -4.55
N THR A 84 12.02 6.27 -5.43
CA THR A 84 12.87 7.25 -6.15
C THR A 84 12.21 7.77 -7.43
N ASP A 85 11.50 6.90 -8.17
CA ASP A 85 10.75 7.27 -9.38
C ASP A 85 9.47 6.44 -9.52
N TYR A 86 8.32 7.10 -9.40
CA TYR A 86 6.99 6.50 -9.51
C TYR A 86 6.65 5.89 -10.88
N LYS A 87 7.41 6.19 -11.94
CA LYS A 87 7.11 5.80 -13.32
C LYS A 87 8.10 4.77 -13.88
N GLN A 88 9.04 4.31 -13.06
CA GLN A 88 10.00 3.27 -13.41
C GLN A 88 9.79 2.03 -12.52
N ILE A 89 10.08 0.86 -13.07
CA ILE A 89 10.07 -0.42 -12.33
C ILE A 89 11.43 -0.61 -11.66
N ALA A 90 11.45 -1.11 -10.43
CA ALA A 90 12.71 -1.48 -9.77
C ALA A 90 13.41 -2.62 -10.54
N PRO A 91 14.73 -2.52 -10.75
CA PRO A 91 15.46 -3.47 -11.59
C PRO A 91 15.44 -4.91 -11.06
N GLU A 92 15.35 -5.09 -9.75
CA GLU A 92 15.20 -6.40 -9.07
C GLU A 92 13.85 -7.08 -9.35
N TYR A 93 12.82 -6.34 -9.75
CA TYR A 93 11.54 -6.92 -10.15
C TYR A 93 11.42 -7.11 -11.67
N GLY A 94 12.34 -6.51 -12.43
CA GLY A 94 12.38 -6.56 -13.90
C GLY A 94 12.31 -5.19 -14.55
N THR A 95 11.63 -5.11 -15.69
CA THR A 95 11.55 -3.89 -16.52
C THR A 95 10.12 -3.44 -16.78
N MET A 96 9.95 -2.23 -17.31
CA MET A 96 8.65 -1.76 -17.81
C MET A 96 8.04 -2.70 -18.87
N LYS A 97 8.88 -3.38 -19.66
CA LYS A 97 8.42 -4.38 -20.63
C LYS A 97 7.84 -5.60 -19.93
N ASP A 98 8.48 -6.10 -18.88
CA ASP A 98 8.00 -7.24 -18.11
C ASP A 98 6.67 -6.92 -17.43
N PHE A 99 6.50 -5.69 -16.93
CA PHE A 99 5.23 -5.20 -16.42
C PHE A 99 4.13 -5.16 -17.50
N GLN A 100 4.43 -4.66 -18.70
CA GLN A 100 3.49 -4.67 -19.82
C GLN A 100 3.10 -6.09 -20.24
N GLU A 101 4.04 -7.04 -20.20
CA GLU A 101 3.77 -8.45 -20.45
C GLU A 101 2.87 -9.08 -19.37
N LEU A 102 3.11 -8.76 -18.09
CA LEU A 102 2.24 -9.13 -16.97
C LEU A 102 0.82 -8.61 -17.19
N LEU A 103 0.65 -7.32 -17.49
CA LEU A 103 -0.65 -6.71 -17.77
C LEU A 103 -1.38 -7.41 -18.94
N LYS A 104 -0.63 -7.74 -20.00
CA LYS A 104 -1.17 -8.42 -21.17
C LYS A 104 -1.65 -9.83 -20.83
N GLU A 105 -0.88 -10.61 -20.08
CA GLU A 105 -1.28 -11.96 -19.69
C GLU A 105 -2.43 -11.94 -18.67
N ALA A 106 -2.42 -11.02 -17.70
CA ALA A 106 -3.53 -10.81 -16.77
C ALA A 106 -4.83 -10.51 -17.53
N ARG A 107 -4.80 -9.57 -18.48
CA ARG A 107 -5.96 -9.23 -19.32
C ARG A 107 -6.48 -10.44 -20.12
N LYS A 108 -5.57 -11.25 -20.68
CA LYS A 108 -5.95 -12.48 -21.41
C LYS A 108 -6.65 -13.49 -20.51
N LEU A 109 -6.28 -13.55 -19.23
CA LEU A 109 -6.91 -14.39 -18.22
C LEU A 109 -8.17 -13.75 -17.59
N GLY A 110 -8.52 -12.52 -17.97
CA GLY A 110 -9.60 -11.76 -17.34
C GLY A 110 -9.30 -11.42 -15.87
N LEU A 111 -8.02 -11.18 -15.55
CA LEU A 111 -7.54 -10.69 -14.27
C LEU A 111 -7.23 -9.20 -14.37
N ARG A 112 -7.53 -8.48 -13.29
CA ARG A 112 -7.20 -7.08 -13.12
C ARG A 112 -5.89 -6.92 -12.36
N VAL A 113 -5.19 -5.83 -12.64
CA VAL A 113 -3.94 -5.49 -11.94
C VAL A 113 -4.12 -4.13 -11.27
N ILE A 114 -4.00 -4.14 -9.95
CA ILE A 114 -4.06 -2.98 -9.07
C ILE A 114 -2.64 -2.73 -8.55
N LEU A 115 -2.21 -1.48 -8.51
CA LEU A 115 -0.90 -1.11 -7.98
C LEU A 115 -1.02 -0.45 -6.61
N ASP A 116 -0.05 -0.68 -5.74
CA ASP A 116 0.11 0.17 -4.56
C ASP A 116 0.57 1.58 -4.97
N PHE A 117 -0.01 2.61 -4.36
CA PHE A 117 0.30 4.01 -4.57
C PHE A 117 0.68 4.58 -3.21
N VAL A 118 1.92 5.06 -3.10
CA VAL A 118 2.50 5.60 -1.85
C VAL A 118 2.61 7.12 -1.99
N PRO A 119 1.55 7.87 -1.67
CA PRO A 119 1.50 9.31 -1.84
C PRO A 119 2.32 10.12 -0.83
N ASN A 120 2.44 9.64 0.41
CA ASN A 120 2.88 10.46 1.54
C ASN A 120 4.31 11.01 1.39
N HIS A 121 5.22 10.17 0.93
CA HIS A 121 6.64 10.46 0.90
C HIS A 121 7.30 9.85 -0.35
N THR A 122 8.52 10.30 -0.62
CA THR A 122 9.41 9.68 -1.62
C THR A 122 10.70 9.23 -0.95
N SER A 123 11.60 8.56 -1.67
CA SER A 123 12.99 8.43 -1.27
C SER A 123 13.69 9.79 -1.22
N ASN A 124 14.60 9.98 -0.26
CA ASN A 124 15.56 11.10 -0.25
C ASN A 124 16.57 11.06 -1.41
N GLU A 125 16.57 10.00 -2.21
CA GLU A 125 17.33 9.88 -3.47
C GLU A 125 16.53 10.30 -4.70
N SER A 126 15.25 10.66 -4.55
CA SER A 126 14.40 11.11 -5.66
C SER A 126 14.90 12.44 -6.25
N ASP A 127 14.66 12.63 -7.55
CA ASP A 127 14.92 13.91 -8.23
C ASP A 127 14.20 15.06 -7.52
N TRP A 128 12.98 14.82 -7.05
CA TRP A 128 12.19 15.82 -6.33
C TRP A 128 12.88 16.26 -5.04
N PHE A 129 13.36 15.34 -4.20
CA PHE A 129 14.01 15.70 -2.94
C PHE A 129 15.33 16.40 -3.18
N ILE A 130 16.15 15.90 -4.09
CA ILE A 130 17.46 16.50 -4.42
C ILE A 130 17.29 17.95 -4.90
N ARG A 131 16.31 18.20 -5.77
CA ARG A 131 16.04 19.54 -6.32
C ARG A 131 15.41 20.45 -5.27
N SER A 132 14.52 19.91 -4.45
CA SER A 132 13.97 20.63 -3.30
C SER A 132 15.08 21.05 -2.34
N ALA A 133 15.96 20.13 -1.93
CA ALA A 133 17.07 20.42 -1.03
C ALA A 133 18.00 21.54 -1.54
N ARG A 134 18.14 21.67 -2.87
CA ARG A 134 18.91 22.74 -3.54
C ARG A 134 18.13 24.04 -3.77
N ARG A 135 16.86 24.09 -3.39
CA ARG A 135 15.93 25.19 -3.67
C ARG A 135 15.85 25.51 -5.15
N GLU A 136 15.79 24.48 -6.00
CA GLU A 136 15.59 24.70 -7.43
C GLU A 136 14.18 25.27 -7.69
N PRO A 137 14.05 26.27 -8.61
CA PRO A 137 12.78 26.92 -8.90
C PRO A 137 11.62 25.95 -9.17
N GLY A 138 10.60 26.07 -8.34
CA GLY A 138 9.38 25.28 -8.36
C GLY A 138 9.45 23.97 -7.58
N TYR A 139 10.59 23.59 -6.99
CA TYR A 139 10.74 22.41 -6.12
C TYR A 139 10.96 22.80 -4.66
N GLU A 140 11.12 24.09 -4.35
CA GLU A 140 11.50 24.56 -3.01
C GLU A 140 10.56 24.03 -1.91
N ASP A 141 9.26 23.96 -2.22
CA ASP A 141 8.19 23.58 -1.29
C ASP A 141 7.57 22.21 -1.63
N PHE A 142 8.30 21.33 -2.33
CA PHE A 142 7.83 19.96 -2.61
C PHE A 142 7.75 19.09 -1.36
N TYR A 143 8.56 19.39 -0.34
CA TYR A 143 8.62 18.66 0.93
C TYR A 143 8.37 19.63 2.07
N VAL A 144 8.03 19.10 3.24
CA VAL A 144 7.85 19.89 4.44
C VAL A 144 9.23 20.24 5.01
N TRP A 145 9.63 21.50 4.85
CA TRP A 145 10.88 22.06 5.36
C TRP A 145 10.61 23.05 6.49
N ALA A 146 11.43 23.01 7.53
CA ALA A 146 11.27 23.85 8.70
C ALA A 146 12.62 24.29 9.28
N ASP A 147 12.67 25.51 9.80
CA ASP A 147 13.79 25.93 10.63
C ASP A 147 13.67 25.27 12.02
N GLY A 148 14.81 24.92 12.62
CA GLY A 148 14.80 24.43 13.99
C GLY A 148 14.56 25.54 15.01
N ILE A 149 14.23 25.14 16.23
CA ILE A 149 13.96 26.07 17.33
C ILE A 149 15.26 26.30 18.12
N VAL A 150 15.61 27.56 18.37
CA VAL A 150 16.75 27.89 19.23
C VAL A 150 16.38 27.52 20.67
N ASP A 151 17.19 26.67 21.31
CA ASP A 151 16.98 26.30 22.71
C ASP A 151 17.16 27.56 23.60
N PRO A 152 16.11 28.01 24.32
CA PRO A 152 16.20 29.19 25.17
C PRO A 152 17.12 28.97 26.39
N GLU A 153 17.32 27.73 26.81
CA GLU A 153 18.19 27.34 27.94
C GLU A 153 19.63 27.06 27.49
N ARG A 154 19.82 26.70 26.21
CA ARG A 154 21.13 26.40 25.62
C ARG A 154 21.38 27.20 24.32
N PRO A 155 21.73 28.49 24.44
CA PRO A 155 21.99 29.35 23.27
C PRO A 155 23.08 28.78 22.37
N GLY A 156 22.72 28.43 21.13
CA GLY A 156 23.61 27.81 20.13
C GLY A 156 23.24 26.37 19.78
N GLU A 157 22.35 25.74 20.56
CA GLU A 157 21.72 24.47 20.19
C GLU A 157 20.43 24.74 19.40
N VAL A 158 20.31 24.07 18.25
CA VAL A 158 19.11 24.13 17.41
C VAL A 158 18.39 22.80 17.59
N LEU A 159 17.19 22.87 18.14
CA LEU A 159 16.29 21.74 18.36
C LEU A 159 15.42 21.50 17.12
N PRO A 160 14.88 20.29 16.96
CA PRO A 160 13.82 20.02 15.99
C PRO A 160 12.65 21.01 16.09
N PRO A 161 11.93 21.26 14.99
CA PRO A 161 10.75 22.14 14.95
C PRO A 161 9.61 21.76 15.91
N SER A 162 9.52 20.49 16.32
CA SER A 162 8.54 19.98 17.30
C SER A 162 8.99 18.62 17.87
N ASN A 163 8.26 18.13 18.87
CA ASN A 163 8.44 16.81 19.49
C ASN A 163 7.85 15.63 18.70
N TRP A 164 7.52 15.80 17.41
CA TRP A 164 6.87 14.76 16.62
C TRP A 164 7.78 13.54 16.45
N MET A 165 7.26 12.34 16.68
CA MET A 165 8.01 11.08 16.66
C MET A 165 7.59 10.17 15.51
N SER A 166 8.57 9.70 14.73
CA SER A 166 8.39 8.83 13.58
C SER A 166 7.79 7.48 13.97
N HIS A 167 6.98 6.91 13.08
CA HIS A 167 6.51 5.52 13.18
C HIS A 167 7.66 4.50 13.29
N PHE A 168 8.85 4.86 12.81
CA PHE A 168 10.07 4.05 12.89
C PHE A 168 11.04 4.53 14.00
N ARG A 169 10.47 5.21 15.01
CA ARG A 169 11.11 5.74 16.22
C ARG A 169 11.97 6.99 16.00
N LYS A 170 12.18 7.73 17.09
CA LYS A 170 12.91 9.02 17.16
C LYS A 170 12.18 10.14 16.41
N SER A 171 12.77 11.33 16.40
CA SER A 171 12.15 12.53 15.81
C SER A 171 11.74 12.31 14.35
N MET A 172 10.62 12.89 13.93
CA MET A 172 10.21 13.02 12.54
C MET A 172 11.01 14.08 11.77
N TRP A 173 11.94 14.79 12.42
CA TRP A 173 12.67 15.90 11.81
C TRP A 173 14.15 15.56 11.65
N GLU A 174 14.62 15.52 10.40
CA GLU A 174 16.03 15.31 10.09
C GLU A 174 16.65 16.60 9.54
N TYR A 175 17.81 17.00 10.10
CA TYR A 175 18.52 18.20 9.65
C TYR A 175 19.27 17.96 8.35
N HIS A 176 18.96 18.73 7.30
CA HIS A 176 19.69 18.67 6.03
C HIS A 176 20.77 19.75 5.94
N PRO A 177 22.07 19.41 6.05
CA PRO A 177 23.15 20.39 6.12
C PRO A 177 23.28 21.24 4.85
N GLY A 178 22.96 20.68 3.68
CA GLY A 178 23.02 21.42 2.41
C GLY A 178 21.93 22.48 2.25
N ARG A 179 20.81 22.35 2.99
CA ARG A 179 19.67 23.29 2.93
C ARG A 179 19.64 24.22 4.14
N GLY A 180 20.25 23.81 5.24
CA GLY A 180 20.27 24.52 6.51
C GLY A 180 18.94 24.45 7.28
N GLN A 181 18.11 23.44 6.99
CA GLN A 181 16.75 23.26 7.54
C GLN A 181 16.50 21.80 7.88
N TYR A 182 15.51 21.54 8.73
CA TYR A 182 14.94 20.21 8.94
C TYR A 182 13.94 19.88 7.83
N TYR A 183 13.86 18.61 7.45
CA TYR A 183 12.74 18.07 6.68
C TYR A 183 11.95 17.07 7.52
N LEU A 184 10.66 16.98 7.24
CA LEU A 184 9.77 16.00 7.86
C LEU A 184 9.96 14.62 7.23
N HIS A 185 9.96 13.59 8.07
CA HIS A 185 9.83 12.18 7.71
C HIS A 185 8.97 11.45 8.76
N GLN A 186 7.75 11.05 8.40
CA GLN A 186 6.87 10.31 9.33
C GLN A 186 7.31 8.85 9.50
N PHE A 187 8.08 8.32 8.55
CA PHE A 187 8.65 6.96 8.56
C PHE A 187 10.18 7.03 8.66
N ALA A 188 10.91 6.29 7.82
CA ALA A 188 12.38 6.31 7.85
C ALA A 188 12.92 7.70 7.48
N ILE A 189 14.12 8.03 7.97
CA ILE A 189 14.87 9.24 7.56
C ILE A 189 15.01 9.33 6.04
N GLY A 190 15.11 8.18 5.35
CA GLY A 190 15.17 8.08 3.90
C GLY A 190 13.85 8.32 3.16
N GLN A 191 12.74 8.57 3.88
CA GLN A 191 11.39 8.78 3.37
C GLN A 191 10.87 10.20 3.70
N PRO A 192 11.45 11.27 3.13
CA PRO A 192 10.98 12.63 3.33
C PRO A 192 9.54 12.83 2.84
N ASP A 193 8.72 13.46 3.67
CA ASP A 193 7.30 13.71 3.44
C ASP A 193 7.06 14.85 2.46
N LEU A 194 6.17 14.59 1.51
CA LEU A 194 5.76 15.55 0.51
C LEU A 194 4.80 16.56 1.12
N ASN A 195 4.96 17.83 0.74
CA ASN A 195 4.08 18.89 1.19
C ASN A 195 2.78 18.89 0.41
N TYR A 196 1.74 18.23 0.92
CA TYR A 196 0.44 18.16 0.26
C TYR A 196 -0.32 19.49 0.19
N ARG A 197 0.10 20.53 0.91
CA ARG A 197 -0.43 21.89 0.69
C ARG A 197 0.08 22.53 -0.61
N SER A 198 1.10 21.94 -1.23
CA SER A 198 1.56 22.34 -2.56
C SER A 198 0.62 21.81 -3.64
N GLN A 199 -0.05 22.73 -4.35
CA GLN A 199 -0.85 22.39 -5.53
C GLN A 199 -0.04 21.63 -6.59
N ARG A 200 1.27 21.88 -6.66
CA ARG A 200 2.15 21.19 -7.59
C ARG A 200 2.36 19.73 -7.19
N VAL A 201 2.57 19.43 -5.91
CA VAL A 201 2.65 18.04 -5.40
C VAL A 201 1.35 17.30 -5.71
N GLN A 202 0.19 17.89 -5.40
CA GLN A 202 -1.11 17.30 -5.70
C GLN A 202 -1.27 17.00 -7.22
N ALA A 203 -0.83 17.93 -8.08
CA ALA A 203 -0.89 17.75 -9.52
C ALA A 203 0.05 16.65 -10.04
N GLU A 204 1.30 16.60 -9.55
CA GLU A 204 2.26 15.54 -9.91
C GLU A 204 1.74 14.16 -9.51
N MET A 205 1.13 14.04 -8.33
CA MET A 205 0.55 12.79 -7.84
C MET A 205 -0.65 12.33 -8.66
N LYS A 206 -1.54 13.25 -9.05
CA LYS A 206 -2.58 12.94 -10.05
C LYS A 206 -1.94 12.50 -11.38
N GLY A 207 -0.80 13.06 -11.76
CA GLY A 207 -0.01 12.66 -12.92
C GLY A 207 0.56 11.23 -12.83
N VAL A 208 0.98 10.79 -11.64
CA VAL A 208 1.41 9.40 -11.38
C VAL A 208 0.24 8.44 -11.60
N LEU A 209 -0.93 8.72 -11.02
CA LEU A 209 -2.13 7.90 -11.23
C LEU A 209 -2.48 7.77 -12.71
N ARG A 210 -2.50 8.90 -13.43
CA ARG A 210 -2.80 8.93 -14.87
C ARG A 210 -1.81 8.12 -15.70
N PHE A 211 -0.52 8.21 -15.41
CA PHE A 211 0.51 7.45 -16.12
C PHE A 211 0.23 5.94 -16.09
N TRP A 212 -0.05 5.38 -14.92
CA TRP A 212 -0.32 3.95 -14.79
C TRP A 212 -1.70 3.56 -15.35
N LEU A 213 -2.71 4.42 -15.19
CA LEU A 213 -4.04 4.19 -15.78
C LEU A 213 -4.00 4.17 -17.32
N ASP A 214 -3.15 5.01 -17.94
CA ASP A 214 -2.91 5.00 -19.39
C ASP A 214 -2.20 3.71 -19.86
N LEU A 215 -1.35 3.11 -19.00
CA LEU A 215 -0.78 1.78 -19.26
C LEU A 215 -1.81 0.64 -19.12
N GLY A 216 -2.95 0.91 -18.49
CA GLY A 216 -4.09 0.00 -18.41
C GLY A 216 -4.22 -0.75 -17.09
N VAL A 217 -3.68 -0.22 -15.99
CA VAL A 217 -4.00 -0.74 -14.64
C VAL A 217 -5.49 -0.55 -14.32
N SER A 218 -6.02 -1.40 -13.45
CA SER A 218 -7.44 -1.40 -13.07
C SER A 218 -7.72 -0.63 -11.78
N GLY A 219 -6.70 -0.07 -11.13
CA GLY A 219 -6.88 0.69 -9.92
C GLY A 219 -5.63 0.82 -9.07
N PHE A 220 -5.81 1.37 -7.88
CA PHE A 220 -4.76 1.54 -6.88
C PHE A 220 -5.22 1.15 -5.48
N ARG A 221 -4.30 0.65 -4.66
CA ARG A 221 -4.37 0.87 -3.21
C ARG A 221 -3.59 2.15 -2.91
N VAL A 222 -4.08 2.96 -1.98
CA VAL A 222 -3.39 4.12 -1.45
C VAL A 222 -2.85 3.76 -0.07
N ASP A 223 -1.53 3.80 0.08
CA ASP A 223 -0.81 3.59 1.34
C ASP A 223 -0.90 4.81 2.25
N VAL A 224 -1.08 4.56 3.55
CA VAL A 224 -0.97 5.52 4.66
C VAL A 224 -1.71 6.84 4.41
N ILE A 225 -2.92 6.75 3.86
CA ILE A 225 -3.64 7.93 3.37
C ILE A 225 -3.92 8.93 4.50
N ASN A 226 -4.05 8.49 5.74
CA ASN A 226 -4.37 9.33 6.90
C ASN A 226 -3.25 10.27 7.36
N LEU A 227 -2.07 10.17 6.76
CA LEU A 227 -0.86 10.89 7.17
C LEU A 227 -0.42 11.99 6.19
N LEU A 228 -1.19 12.28 5.14
CA LEU A 228 -0.75 13.18 4.07
C LEU A 228 -0.57 14.65 4.46
N TYR A 229 -1.26 15.08 5.51
CA TYR A 229 -1.25 16.46 5.97
C TYR A 229 -0.96 16.49 7.46
N GLU A 230 0.01 17.32 7.83
CA GLU A 230 0.22 17.80 9.20
C GLU A 230 -0.38 19.20 9.33
N VAL A 231 -0.41 19.83 10.50
CA VAL A 231 -0.98 21.18 10.63
C VAL A 231 -0.18 22.25 9.89
N ASP A 232 -0.86 23.28 9.38
CA ASP A 232 -0.17 24.47 8.85
C ASP A 232 0.38 25.31 10.01
N PRO A 233 1.71 25.51 10.12
CA PRO A 233 2.32 26.28 11.20
C PRO A 233 1.84 27.74 11.23
N LYS A 234 1.30 28.29 10.13
CA LYS A 234 0.68 29.63 10.10
C LYS A 234 -0.51 29.74 11.06
N ASN A 235 -1.20 28.64 11.33
CA ASN A 235 -2.31 28.58 12.29
C ASN A 235 -1.82 28.51 13.74
N TYR A 236 -0.51 28.34 13.96
CA TYR A 236 0.13 28.15 15.26
C TYR A 236 1.26 29.17 15.48
N GLY A 237 1.10 30.39 14.98
CA GLY A 237 2.09 31.47 15.20
C GLY A 237 3.40 31.30 14.43
N GLY A 238 3.41 30.47 13.39
CA GLY A 238 4.58 30.21 12.55
C GLY A 238 5.47 29.07 13.03
N VAL A 239 5.01 28.26 14.00
CA VAL A 239 5.74 27.09 14.51
C VAL A 239 4.91 25.81 14.33
N PHE A 240 5.59 24.67 14.28
CA PHE A 240 4.93 23.37 14.37
C PHE A 240 4.67 23.07 15.85
N PRO A 241 3.42 22.89 16.29
CA PRO A 241 3.10 22.67 17.69
C PRO A 241 3.52 21.27 18.16
N ASP A 242 3.95 21.15 19.41
CA ASP A 242 4.23 19.86 20.04
C ASP A 242 2.97 19.03 20.25
N GLU A 243 3.06 17.73 20.00
CA GLU A 243 2.00 16.76 20.29
C GLU A 243 1.88 16.51 21.81
N PRO A 244 0.66 16.34 22.33
CA PRO A 244 0.44 15.92 23.71
C PRO A 244 0.85 14.46 23.92
N LEU A 245 1.14 14.10 25.18
CA LEU A 245 1.40 12.71 25.57
C LEU A 245 0.13 11.85 25.41
N SER A 246 0.29 10.60 24.96
CA SER A 246 -0.81 9.63 24.85
C SER A 246 -1.30 9.12 26.21
N GLY A 247 -0.44 9.20 27.23
CA GLY A 247 -0.66 8.58 28.53
C GLY A 247 -0.31 7.09 28.58
N ASN A 248 0.26 6.53 27.50
CA ASN A 248 0.70 5.15 27.44
C ASN A 248 2.02 4.95 28.23
N SER A 249 1.96 4.32 29.40
CA SER A 249 3.12 4.08 30.25
C SER A 249 4.07 2.99 29.75
N ASP A 250 3.68 2.22 28.75
CA ASP A 250 4.48 1.11 28.20
C ASP A 250 5.39 1.55 27.05
N THR A 251 5.47 2.86 26.78
CA THR A 251 6.24 3.48 25.70
C THR A 251 7.31 4.42 26.25
N ASP A 252 8.42 4.52 25.53
CA ASP A 252 9.46 5.49 25.81
C ASP A 252 9.31 6.74 24.92
N PRO A 253 9.95 7.88 25.24
CA PRO A 253 9.79 9.12 24.46
C PRO A 253 10.24 9.07 23.00
N ASP A 254 11.01 8.06 22.57
CA ASP A 254 11.36 7.88 21.16
C ASP A 254 10.35 6.97 20.42
N ASP A 255 9.33 6.44 21.11
CA ASP A 255 8.26 5.67 20.48
C ASP A 255 7.12 6.59 20.02
N HIS A 256 6.63 6.35 18.81
CA HIS A 256 5.49 7.06 18.23
C HIS A 256 4.28 7.03 19.18
N ASP A 257 3.97 5.85 19.73
CA ASP A 257 2.80 5.62 20.57
C ASP A 257 2.87 6.34 21.95
N HIS A 258 3.98 7.01 22.25
CA HIS A 258 4.14 7.86 23.43
C HIS A 258 3.33 9.16 23.34
N TYR A 259 2.97 9.57 22.12
CA TYR A 259 2.27 10.82 21.83
C TYR A 259 0.89 10.56 21.23
N HIS A 260 0.01 11.55 21.32
CA HIS A 260 -1.31 11.51 20.71
C HIS A 260 -1.35 12.47 19.52
N HIS A 261 -1.35 11.90 18.32
CA HIS A 261 -1.07 12.57 17.05
C HIS A 261 -2.25 13.39 16.52
N ILE A 262 -2.53 14.56 17.11
CA ILE A 262 -3.62 15.45 16.67
C ILE A 262 -3.18 16.45 15.60
N TYR A 263 -1.87 16.60 15.41
CA TYR A 263 -1.30 17.57 14.50
C TYR A 263 -0.68 16.94 13.25
N THR A 264 -0.40 15.64 13.26
CA THR A 264 0.23 14.93 12.13
C THR A 264 -0.65 13.86 11.47
N GLN A 265 -1.86 13.62 11.98
CA GLN A 265 -2.69 12.52 11.51
C GLN A 265 -4.18 12.90 11.42
N ASP A 266 -4.88 12.31 10.45
CA ASP A 266 -6.35 12.37 10.28
C ASP A 266 -6.91 13.79 10.07
N LEU A 267 -6.11 14.72 9.54
CA LEU A 267 -6.57 16.06 9.22
C LEU A 267 -7.63 16.07 8.10
N ASP A 268 -8.53 17.04 8.12
CA ASP A 268 -9.70 17.07 7.24
C ASP A 268 -9.32 17.13 5.75
N GLU A 269 -8.21 17.81 5.41
CA GLU A 269 -7.70 17.94 4.05
C GLU A 269 -7.34 16.59 3.40
N THR A 270 -6.99 15.60 4.22
CA THR A 270 -6.68 14.24 3.77
C THR A 270 -7.86 13.57 3.07
N TYR A 271 -9.08 13.79 3.55
CA TYR A 271 -10.26 13.20 2.95
C TYR A 271 -10.59 13.88 1.61
N GLU A 272 -10.39 15.20 1.52
CA GLU A 272 -10.63 15.95 0.29
C GLU A 272 -9.67 15.52 -0.84
N VAL A 273 -8.39 15.26 -0.52
CA VAL A 273 -7.45 14.75 -1.54
C VAL A 273 -7.79 13.32 -1.98
N ALA A 274 -8.37 12.50 -1.10
CA ALA A 274 -8.86 11.17 -1.45
C ALA A 274 -10.00 11.26 -2.49
N TYR A 275 -10.92 12.21 -2.32
CA TYR A 275 -12.02 12.45 -3.26
C TYR A 275 -11.51 12.98 -4.61
N ASP A 276 -10.51 13.86 -4.58
CA ASP A 276 -9.82 14.34 -5.77
C ASP A 276 -9.21 13.20 -6.59
N TRP A 277 -8.62 12.18 -5.94
CA TRP A 277 -8.10 11.00 -6.62
C TRP A 277 -9.22 10.10 -7.16
N ARG A 278 -10.32 9.94 -6.41
CA ARG A 278 -11.50 9.22 -6.89
C ARG A 278 -12.06 9.83 -8.18
N GLU A 279 -12.08 11.15 -8.29
CA GLU A 279 -12.48 11.85 -9.52
C GLU A 279 -11.56 11.51 -10.71
N VAL A 280 -10.24 11.48 -10.52
CA VAL A 280 -9.31 11.04 -11.56
C VAL A 280 -9.64 9.63 -12.04
N LEU A 281 -9.93 8.69 -11.13
CA LEU A 281 -10.28 7.33 -11.54
C LEU A 281 -11.69 7.24 -12.17
N ASN A 282 -12.60 8.16 -11.86
CA ASN A 282 -13.90 8.25 -12.53
C ASN A 282 -13.73 8.65 -14.00
N GLU A 283 -12.85 9.61 -14.31
CA GLU A 283 -12.50 9.97 -15.70
C GLU A 283 -12.10 8.72 -16.50
N TYR A 284 -11.29 7.85 -15.91
CA TYR A 284 -10.83 6.62 -16.56
C TYR A 284 -11.86 5.49 -16.57
N THR A 285 -12.74 5.45 -15.57
CA THR A 285 -13.86 4.51 -15.54
C THR A 285 -14.81 4.78 -16.71
N GLU A 286 -15.15 6.05 -16.94
CA GLU A 286 -15.97 6.48 -18.08
C GLU A 286 -15.24 6.23 -19.41
N LYS A 287 -13.96 6.60 -19.50
CA LYS A 287 -13.13 6.42 -20.70
C LYS A 287 -13.00 4.95 -21.12
N HIS A 288 -12.87 4.03 -20.16
CA HIS A 288 -12.56 2.63 -20.43
C HIS A 288 -13.76 1.68 -20.30
N GLY A 289 -14.90 2.13 -19.75
CA GLY A 289 -16.06 1.28 -19.53
C GLY A 289 -15.84 0.17 -18.51
N GLU A 290 -14.86 0.35 -17.61
CA GLU A 290 -14.47 -0.58 -16.54
C GLU A 290 -14.24 0.23 -15.28
N TYR A 291 -14.84 -0.16 -14.14
CA TYR A 291 -14.60 0.55 -12.89
C TYR A 291 -13.14 0.48 -12.48
N LYS A 292 -12.53 1.66 -12.28
CA LYS A 292 -11.17 1.80 -11.75
C LYS A 292 -11.24 1.88 -10.23
N MET A 293 -10.71 0.87 -9.57
CA MET A 293 -10.76 0.71 -8.12
C MET A 293 -9.75 1.63 -7.42
N ILE A 294 -10.15 2.27 -6.32
CA ILE A 294 -9.19 2.93 -5.41
C ILE A 294 -9.54 2.52 -3.99
N LEU A 295 -8.62 1.82 -3.35
CA LEU A 295 -8.74 1.43 -1.95
C LEU A 295 -7.83 2.31 -1.11
N SER A 296 -8.22 2.70 0.09
CA SER A 296 -7.38 3.49 0.99
C SER A 296 -7.03 2.70 2.24
N GLU A 297 -5.74 2.62 2.56
CA GLU A 297 -5.27 2.09 3.82
C GLU A 297 -5.04 3.21 4.82
N ALA A 298 -5.65 3.07 6.00
CA ALA A 298 -5.46 3.95 7.13
C ALA A 298 -5.71 3.17 8.42
N TYR A 299 -4.74 3.20 9.34
CA TYR A 299 -4.91 2.73 10.71
C TYR A 299 -5.39 3.88 11.60
N THR A 300 -6.72 4.02 11.69
CA THR A 300 -7.39 5.07 12.47
C THR A 300 -8.71 4.57 13.05
N SER A 301 -9.41 5.41 13.81
CA SER A 301 -10.73 5.11 14.35
C SER A 301 -11.75 4.81 13.24
N VAL A 302 -12.73 3.95 13.51
CA VAL A 302 -13.79 3.61 12.53
C VAL A 302 -14.52 4.85 12.00
N LEU A 303 -14.67 5.90 12.83
CA LEU A 303 -15.30 7.15 12.44
C LEU A 303 -14.47 7.91 11.39
N ASN A 304 -13.16 7.91 11.53
CA ASN A 304 -12.25 8.48 10.54
C ASN A 304 -12.19 7.60 9.29
N THR A 305 -12.12 6.27 9.46
CA THR A 305 -12.10 5.33 8.35
C THR A 305 -13.30 5.47 7.41
N ILE A 306 -14.52 5.60 7.95
CA ILE A 306 -15.73 5.67 7.10
C ILE A 306 -15.84 6.95 6.29
N ARG A 307 -15.13 8.03 6.66
CA ARG A 307 -15.10 9.28 5.89
C ARG A 307 -14.47 9.08 4.52
N PHE A 308 -13.55 8.12 4.38
CA PHE A 308 -12.93 7.82 3.08
C PHE A 308 -13.93 7.35 2.02
N TYR A 309 -15.09 6.79 2.40
CA TYR A 309 -16.14 6.43 1.44
C TYR A 309 -16.73 7.63 0.68
N GLY A 310 -16.48 8.86 1.13
CA GLY A 310 -17.06 10.08 0.56
C GLY A 310 -18.01 10.79 1.52
N ASN A 311 -18.61 11.86 1.02
CA ASN A 311 -19.61 12.65 1.71
C ASN A 311 -20.88 12.81 0.84
N GLU A 312 -21.80 13.68 1.24
CA GLU A 312 -23.06 13.88 0.50
C GLU A 312 -22.86 14.42 -0.93
N SER A 313 -21.74 15.09 -1.19
CA SER A 313 -21.45 15.78 -2.46
C SER A 313 -20.42 15.08 -3.33
N ARG A 314 -19.50 14.30 -2.74
CA ARG A 314 -18.35 13.70 -3.42
C ARG A 314 -18.21 12.22 -3.03
N ASP A 315 -17.98 11.38 -4.02
CA ASP A 315 -17.62 9.98 -3.79
C ASP A 315 -16.14 9.87 -3.40
N GLY A 316 -15.81 8.89 -2.58
CA GLY A 316 -14.45 8.69 -2.09
C GLY A 316 -13.84 7.36 -2.48
N THR A 317 -12.84 6.96 -1.71
CA THR A 317 -12.15 5.68 -1.86
C THR A 317 -12.89 4.57 -1.12
N ILE A 318 -12.46 3.32 -1.32
CA ILE A 318 -12.95 2.17 -0.54
C ILE A 318 -11.94 1.94 0.59
N PRO A 319 -12.21 2.33 1.84
CA PRO A 319 -11.28 2.06 2.92
C PRO A 319 -11.12 0.57 3.16
N PHE A 320 -9.88 0.12 3.32
CA PHE A 320 -9.61 -1.23 3.78
C PHE A 320 -10.18 -1.43 5.18
N ASN A 321 -10.80 -2.59 5.39
CA ASN A 321 -11.37 -2.96 6.67
C ASN A 321 -10.39 -3.84 7.45
N PHE A 322 -9.51 -3.20 8.22
CA PHE A 322 -8.54 -3.90 9.08
C PHE A 322 -9.05 -4.18 10.49
N ILE A 323 -10.36 -4.01 10.74
CA ILE A 323 -10.90 -4.14 12.10
C ILE A 323 -10.69 -5.53 12.70
N PHE A 324 -10.67 -6.59 11.87
CA PHE A 324 -10.35 -7.94 12.33
C PHE A 324 -8.88 -8.10 12.71
N LEU A 325 -7.95 -7.45 12.00
CA LEU A 325 -6.54 -7.47 12.35
C LEU A 325 -6.30 -6.72 13.67
N GLY A 326 -7.02 -5.62 13.90
CA GLY A 326 -6.85 -4.78 15.10
C GLY A 326 -7.58 -5.27 16.35
N GLU A 327 -8.77 -5.86 16.22
CA GLU A 327 -9.66 -6.15 17.36
C GLU A 327 -9.79 -7.65 17.69
N ILE A 328 -9.46 -8.55 16.75
CA ILE A 328 -9.64 -9.98 16.92
C ILE A 328 -8.30 -10.67 17.12
N ASN A 329 -8.23 -11.55 18.12
CA ASN A 329 -7.05 -12.36 18.40
C ASN A 329 -7.46 -13.77 18.86
N LYS A 330 -6.47 -14.62 19.18
CA LYS A 330 -6.69 -16.01 19.59
C LYS A 330 -7.59 -16.21 20.82
N ASN A 331 -7.79 -15.17 21.63
CA ASN A 331 -8.64 -15.21 22.83
C ASN A 331 -10.05 -14.67 22.58
N SER A 332 -10.33 -14.14 21.38
CA SER A 332 -11.63 -13.60 21.02
C SER A 332 -12.71 -14.68 20.97
N THR A 333 -13.90 -14.34 21.45
CA THR A 333 -15.08 -15.19 21.46
C THR A 333 -15.95 -14.94 20.23
N ALA A 334 -16.95 -15.79 20.00
CA ALA A 334 -17.97 -15.55 18.96
C ALA A 334 -18.73 -14.22 19.16
N ARG A 335 -18.85 -13.75 20.41
CA ARG A 335 -19.45 -12.44 20.70
C ARG A 335 -18.55 -11.32 20.19
N ASP A 336 -17.26 -11.40 20.44
CA ASP A 336 -16.30 -10.38 20.02
C ASP A 336 -16.28 -10.28 18.49
N ILE A 337 -16.23 -11.41 17.79
CA ILE A 337 -16.34 -11.46 16.32
C ILE A 337 -17.62 -10.80 15.83
N LYS A 338 -18.79 -11.15 16.42
CA LYS A 338 -20.07 -10.53 16.04
C LYS A 338 -20.05 -9.02 16.28
N THR A 339 -19.56 -8.58 17.43
CA THR A 339 -19.50 -7.15 17.78
C THR A 339 -18.61 -6.39 16.81
N THR A 340 -17.47 -6.95 16.41
CA THR A 340 -16.57 -6.35 15.43
C THR A 340 -17.20 -6.26 14.03
N VAL A 341 -17.92 -7.32 13.58
CA VAL A 341 -18.69 -7.27 12.33
C VAL A 341 -19.80 -6.23 12.38
N ASP A 342 -20.62 -6.25 13.45
CA ASP A 342 -21.72 -5.30 13.63
C ASP A 342 -21.22 -3.86 13.67
N LYS A 343 -20.05 -3.61 14.29
CA LYS A 343 -19.43 -2.28 14.34
C LYS A 343 -19.17 -1.76 12.93
N TRP A 344 -18.49 -2.50 12.07
CA TRP A 344 -18.25 -2.06 10.69
C TRP A 344 -19.56 -1.82 9.93
N MET A 345 -20.49 -2.78 10.01
CA MET A 345 -21.77 -2.69 9.29
C MET A 345 -22.66 -1.55 9.80
N THR A 346 -22.50 -1.12 11.05
CA THR A 346 -23.25 0.00 11.63
C THR A 346 -22.70 1.36 11.19
N TYR A 347 -21.37 1.52 11.14
CA TYR A 347 -20.74 2.79 10.77
C TYR A 347 -20.61 3.00 9.26
N MET A 348 -20.54 1.93 8.48
CA MET A 348 -20.44 2.02 7.02
C MET A 348 -21.65 2.77 6.44
N PRO A 349 -21.44 3.79 5.58
CA PRO A 349 -22.55 4.51 4.96
C PRO A 349 -23.44 3.59 4.12
N HIS A 350 -24.74 3.92 4.06
CA HIS A 350 -25.68 3.19 3.22
C HIS A 350 -25.23 3.13 1.75
N ASN A 351 -25.51 2.02 1.08
CA ASN A 351 -25.14 1.75 -0.32
C ASN A 351 -23.62 1.68 -0.61
N LYS A 352 -22.77 1.61 0.42
CA LYS A 352 -21.34 1.31 0.27
C LYS A 352 -21.08 -0.20 0.44
N VAL A 353 -19.92 -0.64 -0.04
CA VAL A 353 -19.51 -2.04 -0.05
C VAL A 353 -18.40 -2.26 0.99
N ALA A 354 -18.59 -3.23 1.86
CA ALA A 354 -17.58 -3.67 2.81
C ALA A 354 -16.56 -4.59 2.10
N ASN A 355 -15.33 -4.61 2.60
CA ASN A 355 -14.31 -5.59 2.23
C ASN A 355 -13.81 -6.31 3.49
N TRP A 356 -13.15 -7.45 3.30
CA TRP A 356 -12.57 -8.26 4.37
C TRP A 356 -11.27 -8.89 3.90
N VAL A 357 -10.27 -8.94 4.78
CA VAL A 357 -8.96 -9.53 4.52
C VAL A 357 -8.95 -11.00 4.98
N GLY A 358 -8.31 -11.87 4.21
CA GLY A 358 -8.13 -13.29 4.55
C GLY A 358 -7.01 -13.91 3.72
N GLU A 359 -6.72 -15.19 3.98
CA GLU A 359 -5.56 -15.91 3.44
C GLU A 359 -5.93 -17.35 3.07
N GLU A 360 -5.26 -17.93 2.07
CA GLU A 360 -5.76 -19.11 1.35
C GLU A 360 -5.09 -20.43 1.71
N ILE A 361 -3.83 -20.42 2.14
CA ILE A 361 -3.08 -21.64 2.50
C ILE A 361 -2.73 -21.74 3.99
N GLY A 362 -3.01 -20.71 4.80
CA GLY A 362 -2.68 -20.72 6.23
C GLY A 362 -1.18 -20.81 6.49
N MET A 363 -0.39 -20.02 5.75
CA MET A 363 1.01 -19.78 6.11
C MET A 363 1.05 -19.15 7.51
N THR A 364 2.10 -19.46 8.25
CA THR A 364 2.35 -18.88 9.58
C THR A 364 3.61 -18.03 9.51
N ASP A 365 3.73 -17.08 10.44
CA ASP A 365 4.96 -16.30 10.63
C ASP A 365 6.20 -17.19 10.59
N GLY A 366 7.13 -16.88 9.69
CA GLY A 366 8.40 -17.57 9.58
C GLY A 366 9.41 -17.05 10.61
N HIS A 367 10.28 -17.91 11.11
CA HIS A 367 11.34 -17.47 12.01
C HIS A 367 12.37 -16.64 11.23
N VAL A 368 12.59 -15.40 11.66
CA VAL A 368 13.64 -14.50 11.17
C VAL A 368 14.47 -14.08 12.37
N SER A 369 15.76 -14.40 12.37
CA SER A 369 16.69 -14.03 13.43
C SER A 369 16.93 -12.51 13.45
N TRP A 370 17.54 -11.97 14.51
CA TRP A 370 17.97 -10.57 14.52
C TRP A 370 18.98 -10.31 13.40
N GLU A 371 19.91 -11.23 13.18
CA GLU A 371 20.95 -11.14 12.15
C GLU A 371 20.37 -11.17 10.72
N ASP A 372 19.24 -11.84 10.52
CA ASP A 372 18.54 -11.92 9.25
C ASP A 372 17.45 -10.85 9.09
N THR A 373 17.16 -10.08 10.14
CA THR A 373 16.14 -9.01 10.10
C THR A 373 16.61 -7.89 9.20
N LYS A 374 15.73 -7.47 8.30
CA LYS A 374 15.99 -6.39 7.35
C LYS A 374 14.98 -5.24 7.47
N ASP A 375 13.85 -5.45 8.17
CA ASP A 375 12.84 -4.43 8.38
C ASP A 375 13.38 -3.19 9.11
N PRO A 376 13.35 -1.99 8.49
CA PRO A 376 13.81 -0.76 9.14
C PRO A 376 13.08 -0.48 10.45
N GLN A 377 11.79 -0.83 10.57
CA GLN A 377 11.02 -0.59 11.79
C GLN A 377 11.59 -1.37 12.99
N ALA A 378 12.14 -2.56 12.76
CA ALA A 378 12.80 -3.37 13.79
C ALA A 378 14.26 -2.96 13.98
N CYS A 379 15.00 -2.75 12.88
CA CYS A 379 16.41 -2.36 12.91
C CYS A 379 16.63 -1.05 13.68
N ASN A 380 15.72 -0.08 13.55
CA ASN A 380 15.81 1.21 14.22
C ASN A 380 15.59 1.17 15.74
N THR A 381 15.11 0.03 16.27
CA THR A 381 14.96 -0.14 17.73
C THR A 381 16.29 -0.31 18.45
N ASP A 382 17.32 -0.81 17.75
CA ASP A 382 18.60 -1.26 18.34
C ASP A 382 18.40 -2.23 19.53
N ASP A 383 17.31 -3.02 19.48
CA ASP A 383 16.93 -3.99 20.52
C ASP A 383 16.96 -5.43 19.95
N PRO A 384 18.12 -6.11 19.99
CA PRO A 384 18.25 -7.48 19.49
C PRO A 384 17.42 -8.51 20.27
N ILE A 385 16.83 -8.15 21.42
CA ILE A 385 16.01 -9.05 22.25
C ILE A 385 14.53 -8.92 21.91
N ASN A 386 14.04 -7.70 21.67
CA ASN A 386 12.61 -7.43 21.43
C ASN A 386 12.26 -6.99 20.00
N TYR A 387 13.21 -7.01 19.05
CA TYR A 387 12.99 -6.64 17.65
C TYR A 387 11.74 -7.27 17.01
N TRP A 388 11.43 -8.52 17.40
CA TRP A 388 10.28 -9.28 16.91
C TRP A 388 8.93 -8.61 17.20
N LYS A 389 8.85 -7.71 18.18
CA LYS A 389 7.62 -6.93 18.46
C LYS A 389 7.35 -5.85 17.42
N LYS A 390 8.36 -5.47 16.65
CA LYS A 390 8.30 -4.38 15.66
C LYS A 390 8.59 -4.89 14.24
N SER A 391 9.20 -6.07 14.07
CA SER A 391 9.54 -6.62 12.76
C SER A 391 8.32 -7.16 12.02
N ARG A 392 8.22 -6.79 10.75
CA ARG A 392 7.24 -7.28 9.77
C ARG A 392 7.79 -8.41 8.90
N ASP A 393 9.08 -8.72 9.03
CA ASP A 393 9.76 -9.74 8.21
C ASP A 393 9.16 -11.16 8.34
N PRO A 394 8.69 -11.63 9.51
CA PRO A 394 8.05 -12.95 9.64
C PRO A 394 6.85 -13.15 8.69
N ASN A 395 6.13 -12.07 8.39
CA ASN A 395 4.96 -12.04 7.49
C ASN A 395 5.35 -11.79 6.03
N ARG A 396 6.65 -11.61 5.74
CA ARG A 396 7.22 -11.37 4.41
C ARG A 396 8.07 -12.53 3.90
N THR A 397 8.13 -13.65 4.64
CA THR A 397 8.91 -14.82 4.22
C THR A 397 8.40 -15.40 2.88
N PRO A 398 9.27 -16.05 2.07
CA PRO A 398 8.89 -16.57 0.75
C PRO A 398 7.69 -17.52 0.74
N TYR A 399 6.85 -17.40 -0.30
CA TYR A 399 5.64 -18.23 -0.46
C TYR A 399 5.95 -19.72 -0.62
N HIS A 400 5.13 -20.57 0.00
CA HIS A 400 5.31 -22.02 0.00
C HIS A 400 4.63 -22.72 -1.19
N TRP A 401 5.30 -22.77 -2.35
CA TRP A 401 4.76 -23.45 -3.54
C TRP A 401 4.73 -24.97 -3.40
N ASP A 402 5.83 -25.57 -2.95
CA ASP A 402 5.97 -27.01 -2.79
C ASP A 402 7.01 -27.37 -1.72
N SER A 403 7.39 -28.66 -1.65
CA SER A 403 8.33 -29.19 -0.65
C SER A 403 9.79 -29.26 -1.14
N SER A 404 10.09 -28.69 -2.32
CA SER A 404 11.46 -28.59 -2.83
C SER A 404 12.26 -27.54 -2.06
N VAL A 405 13.56 -27.43 -2.38
CA VAL A 405 14.45 -26.44 -1.74
C VAL A 405 13.84 -25.05 -1.86
N PHE A 406 13.91 -24.28 -0.78
CA PHE A 406 13.29 -22.96 -0.65
C PHE A 406 11.78 -22.93 -1.00
N ALA A 407 11.08 -24.02 -0.70
CA ALA A 407 9.65 -24.19 -0.96
C ALA A 407 9.20 -23.97 -2.42
N GLY A 408 10.11 -24.12 -3.39
CA GLY A 408 9.84 -23.85 -4.81
C GLY A 408 9.72 -22.35 -5.16
N PHE A 409 10.02 -21.46 -4.20
CA PHE A 409 10.08 -20.01 -4.43
C PHE A 409 11.19 -19.64 -5.42
N THR A 410 12.41 -20.15 -5.20
CA THR A 410 13.58 -19.95 -6.07
C THR A 410 14.25 -21.28 -6.38
N CYS A 411 14.97 -21.35 -7.51
CA CYS A 411 15.83 -22.48 -7.88
C CYS A 411 17.33 -22.15 -7.86
N GLY A 412 17.70 -20.91 -7.51
CA GLY A 412 19.07 -20.41 -7.52
C GLY A 412 19.66 -20.25 -6.12
N VAL A 413 19.98 -19.01 -5.75
CA VAL A 413 20.61 -18.69 -4.45
C VAL A 413 19.61 -18.68 -3.30
N ALA A 414 20.11 -18.49 -2.08
CA ALA A 414 19.26 -18.38 -0.90
C ALA A 414 18.32 -17.16 -1.02
N PRO A 415 17.03 -17.30 -0.65
CA PRO A 415 16.09 -16.19 -0.72
C PRO A 415 16.49 -15.01 0.16
N TRP A 416 15.98 -13.83 -0.19
CA TRP A 416 16.28 -12.58 0.52
C TRP A 416 15.84 -12.59 2.00
N LEU A 417 14.85 -13.40 2.38
CA LEU A 417 14.47 -13.74 3.76
C LEU A 417 14.41 -15.26 3.91
N PRO A 418 14.67 -15.82 5.10
CA PRO A 418 14.56 -17.26 5.31
C PRO A 418 13.14 -17.76 5.03
N VAL A 419 13.05 -18.94 4.42
CA VAL A 419 11.77 -19.66 4.25
C VAL A 419 11.36 -20.25 5.59
N ALA A 420 10.08 -20.18 5.94
CA ALA A 420 9.60 -20.71 7.21
C ALA A 420 9.83 -22.24 7.31
N ASP A 421 10.23 -22.71 8.49
CA ASP A 421 10.66 -24.10 8.71
C ASP A 421 9.59 -25.16 8.38
N ASN A 422 8.32 -24.77 8.41
CA ASN A 422 7.17 -25.64 8.19
C ASN A 422 6.71 -25.73 6.72
N TYR A 423 7.50 -25.24 5.75
CA TYR A 423 7.09 -25.25 4.34
C TYR A 423 6.88 -26.67 3.76
N LYS A 424 7.52 -27.69 4.35
CA LYS A 424 7.32 -29.08 3.91
C LYS A 424 5.94 -29.61 4.28
N GLU A 425 5.38 -29.14 5.39
CA GLU A 425 4.05 -29.47 5.87
C GLU A 425 2.98 -28.54 5.26
N ILE A 426 3.24 -27.23 5.22
CA ILE A 426 2.32 -26.21 4.74
C ILE A 426 2.84 -25.66 3.41
N ASN A 427 2.40 -26.25 2.30
CA ASN A 427 2.64 -25.73 0.95
C ASN A 427 1.46 -26.01 0.02
N LEU A 428 1.36 -25.20 -1.03
CA LEU A 428 0.26 -25.28 -2.01
C LEU A 428 0.18 -26.66 -2.67
N GLN A 429 1.30 -27.24 -3.12
CA GLN A 429 1.31 -28.55 -3.79
C GLN A 429 0.74 -29.66 -2.89
N ALA A 430 1.10 -29.69 -1.61
CA ALA A 430 0.58 -30.66 -0.66
C ALA A 430 -0.93 -30.45 -0.45
N GLN A 431 -1.37 -29.21 -0.28
CA GLN A 431 -2.78 -28.88 -0.06
C GLN A 431 -3.67 -29.19 -1.25
N LEU A 432 -3.18 -29.06 -2.49
CA LEU A 432 -3.88 -29.45 -3.71
C LEU A 432 -4.11 -30.98 -3.81
N ARG A 433 -3.22 -31.78 -3.21
CA ARG A 433 -3.27 -33.25 -3.27
C ARG A 433 -4.13 -33.89 -2.18
N THR A 434 -4.44 -33.16 -1.11
CA THR A 434 -5.25 -33.69 -0.01
C THR A 434 -6.73 -33.35 -0.21
N ARG A 435 -7.62 -34.24 0.21
CA ARG A 435 -9.07 -33.98 0.13
C ARG A 435 -9.51 -32.79 1.00
N ARG A 436 -8.85 -32.60 2.15
CA ARG A 436 -9.11 -31.50 3.08
C ARG A 436 -7.81 -30.74 3.34
N SER A 437 -7.85 -29.45 3.12
CA SER A 437 -6.76 -28.49 3.32
C SER A 437 -7.37 -27.09 3.40
N HIS A 438 -6.62 -26.10 3.89
CA HIS A 438 -7.08 -24.71 3.87
C HIS A 438 -7.45 -24.28 2.45
N PHE A 439 -6.59 -24.56 1.47
CA PHE A 439 -6.81 -24.24 0.06
C PHE A 439 -8.10 -24.85 -0.50
N ASN A 440 -8.32 -26.16 -0.29
CA ASN A 440 -9.47 -26.86 -0.88
C ASN A 440 -10.79 -26.56 -0.16
N GLU A 441 -10.76 -25.96 1.04
CA GLU A 441 -11.96 -25.52 1.75
C GLU A 441 -12.23 -24.02 1.50
N TYR A 442 -11.19 -23.18 1.43
CA TYR A 442 -11.28 -21.72 1.28
C TYR A 442 -11.88 -21.31 -0.08
N TRP A 443 -11.28 -21.75 -1.19
CA TRP A 443 -11.69 -21.24 -2.51
C TRP A 443 -13.10 -21.63 -2.95
N PRO A 444 -13.63 -22.83 -2.65
CA PRO A 444 -15.03 -23.13 -2.92
C PRO A 444 -16.01 -22.20 -2.19
N ILE A 445 -15.70 -21.79 -0.96
CA ILE A 445 -16.52 -20.83 -0.20
C ILE A 445 -16.53 -19.48 -0.92
N GLN A 446 -15.37 -18.99 -1.36
CA GLN A 446 -15.27 -17.70 -2.03
C GLN A 446 -16.00 -17.66 -3.39
N LYS A 447 -16.05 -18.76 -4.13
CA LYS A 447 -16.77 -18.85 -5.43
C LYS A 447 -18.30 -18.92 -5.32
N THR A 448 -18.84 -19.07 -4.11
CA THR A 448 -20.28 -19.28 -3.88
C THR A 448 -21.04 -17.95 -3.73
N PHE A 449 -20.32 -16.85 -3.49
CA PHE A 449 -20.83 -15.48 -3.42
C PHE A 449 -20.46 -14.72 -4.70
#